data_AF-A0A1X1MK87-F1
#
_entry.id   AF-A0A1X1MK87-F1
#
_cell.length_a   1.000
_cell.length_b   1.000
_cell.length_c   1.000
_cell.angle_alpha   90.00
_cell.angle_beta   90.00
_cell.angle_gamma   90.00
#
_symmetry.space_group_name_H-M   'P 1'
#
loop_
_entity.id
_entity.type
_entity.pdbx_description
1 polymer ?
#
loop_
_entity_poly.entity_id
_entity_poly.type
_entity_poly.pdbx_seq_one_letter_code
_entity_poly.pdbx_strand_id
1 'polypeptide(L)'
;MTNKETARRTAGGVPVTDELVEDLAAEAETGYDVAHLHRRGGRRPLGSAPGEVVPVRLDPELRAALSARAQAEHTNASDVIRQALRAWLDVA
;
A
#
# COMPACT_ATOMS: atom_id res chain seq x y z
N MET A 1 -12.72 9.37 -34.61
CA MET A 1 -12.36 9.95 -33.31
C MET A 1 -13.00 9.08 -32.23
N THR A 2 -12.31 8.06 -31.75
CA THR A 2 -12.80 7.22 -30.65
C THR A 2 -12.02 7.60 -29.41
N ASN A 3 -12.57 8.52 -28.62
CA ASN A 3 -12.03 8.82 -27.30
C ASN A 3 -12.18 7.55 -26.47
N LYS A 4 -11.06 6.87 -26.26
CA LYS A 4 -10.91 5.79 -25.29
C LYS A 4 -10.91 6.45 -23.92
N GLU A 5 -12.06 6.92 -23.47
CA GLU A 5 -12.24 7.35 -22.10
C GLU A 5 -11.93 6.12 -21.25
N THR A 6 -10.82 6.18 -20.52
CA THR A 6 -10.36 5.06 -19.72
C THR A 6 -11.35 4.95 -18.58
N ALA A 7 -12.38 4.11 -18.75
CA ALA A 7 -13.46 3.95 -17.79
C ALA A 7 -12.84 3.79 -16.40
N ARG A 8 -13.16 4.72 -15.48
CA ARG A 8 -12.65 4.68 -14.11
C ARG A 8 -13.07 3.33 -13.53
N ARG A 9 -12.14 2.62 -12.91
CA ARG A 9 -12.38 1.30 -12.33
C ARG A 9 -11.89 1.26 -10.89
N THR A 10 -12.56 0.46 -10.07
CA THR A 10 -12.11 0.19 -8.70
C THR A 10 -10.81 -0.63 -8.72
N ALA A 11 -10.13 -0.76 -7.58
CA ALA A 11 -8.96 -1.64 -7.44
C ALA A 11 -9.27 -3.11 -7.80
N GLY A 12 -10.54 -3.52 -7.72
CA GLY A 12 -11.02 -4.84 -8.16
C GLY A 12 -11.41 -4.92 -9.64
N GLY A 13 -11.21 -3.85 -10.44
CA GLY A 13 -11.53 -3.82 -11.86
C GLY A 13 -13.00 -3.55 -12.19
N VAL A 14 -13.85 -3.28 -11.20
CA VAL A 14 -15.27 -2.97 -11.40
C VAL A 14 -15.42 -1.58 -12.00
N PRO A 15 -16.20 -1.37 -13.07
CA PRO A 15 -16.49 -0.05 -13.62
C PRO A 15 -17.13 0.87 -12.58
N VAL A 16 -16.62 2.10 -12.49
CA VAL A 16 -17.23 3.17 -11.70
C VAL A 16 -18.24 3.88 -12.59
N THR A 17 -19.52 3.54 -12.43
CA THR A 17 -20.61 4.19 -13.15
C THR A 17 -21.10 5.43 -12.40
N ASP A 18 -21.84 6.31 -13.07
CA ASP A 18 -22.40 7.51 -12.43
C ASP A 18 -23.42 7.12 -11.33
N GLU A 19 -24.17 6.03 -11.54
CA GLU A 19 -25.08 5.48 -10.53
C GLU A 19 -24.33 5.03 -9.27
N LEU A 20 -23.18 4.35 -9.43
CA LEU A 20 -22.36 3.96 -8.29
C LEU A 20 -21.81 5.19 -7.54
N VAL A 21 -21.50 6.27 -8.25
CA VAL A 21 -21.04 7.51 -7.62
C VAL A 21 -22.16 8.16 -6.79
N GLU A 22 -23.37 8.23 -7.34
CA GLU A 22 -24.54 8.77 -6.64
C GLU A 22 -24.90 7.93 -5.41
N ASP A 23 -24.90 6.60 -5.53
CA ASP A 23 -25.16 5.68 -4.42
C ASP A 23 -24.15 5.88 -3.28
N LEU A 24 -22.86 5.97 -3.62
CA LEU A 24 -21.79 6.22 -2.63
C LEU A 24 -21.87 7.62 -2.01
N ALA A 25 -22.32 8.62 -2.77
CA ALA A 25 -22.53 9.98 -2.25
C ALA A 25 -23.69 10.00 -1.25
N ALA A 26 -24.83 9.40 -1.58
CA ALA A 26 -25.98 9.29 -0.69
C ALA A 26 -25.65 8.50 0.59
N GLU A 27 -24.86 7.43 0.50
CA GLU A 27 -24.36 6.69 1.65
C GLU A 27 -23.48 7.58 2.55
N ALA A 28 -22.57 8.36 1.95
CA ALA A 28 -21.70 9.27 2.70
C ALA A 28 -22.48 10.40 3.39
N GLU A 29 -23.51 10.95 2.73
CA GLU A 29 -24.39 11.99 3.28
C GLU A 29 -25.30 11.46 4.41
N THR A 30 -25.76 10.22 4.30
CA THR A 30 -26.49 9.52 5.38
C THR A 30 -25.63 9.39 6.63
N GLY A 31 -24.32 9.21 6.43
CA GLY A 31 -23.33 9.08 7.50
C GLY A 31 -23.31 7.69 8.13
N TYR A 32 -22.19 7.37 8.79
CA TYR A 32 -22.00 6.10 9.49
C TYR A 32 -22.14 6.27 11.00
N ASP A 33 -22.75 5.29 11.67
CA ASP A 33 -22.75 5.25 13.13
C ASP A 33 -21.33 4.96 13.65
N VAL A 34 -20.72 6.00 14.23
CA VAL A 34 -19.39 5.96 14.83
C VAL A 34 -19.28 4.95 15.99
N ALA A 35 -20.39 4.60 16.66
CA ALA A 35 -20.40 3.58 17.69
C ALA A 35 -20.25 2.16 17.13
N HIS A 36 -20.71 1.93 15.89
CA HIS A 36 -20.55 0.66 15.17
C HIS A 36 -19.25 0.57 14.39
N LEU A 37 -18.56 1.68 14.14
CA LEU A 37 -17.24 1.69 13.53
C LEU A 37 -16.20 1.17 14.54
N HIS A 38 -15.69 -0.04 14.29
CA HIS A 38 -14.50 -0.51 14.99
C HIS A 38 -13.36 0.50 14.79
N ARG A 39 -12.80 1.00 15.90
CA ARG A 39 -11.55 1.75 15.87
C ARG A 39 -10.52 0.85 15.21
N ARG A 40 -10.20 1.10 13.94
CA ARG A 40 -9.09 0.41 13.29
C ARG A 40 -7.88 0.68 14.18
N GLY A 41 -7.31 -0.39 14.74
CA GLY A 41 -6.05 -0.30 15.45
C GLY A 41 -5.03 0.41 14.56
N GLY A 42 -3.96 0.94 15.16
CA GLY A 42 -2.85 1.52 14.39
C GLY A 42 -2.35 0.55 13.30
N ARG A 43 -1.43 1.05 12.46
CA ARG A 43 -0.85 0.26 11.37
C ARG A 43 -0.43 -1.13 11.88
N ARG A 44 -0.85 -2.18 11.16
CA ARG A 44 -0.57 -3.57 11.54
C ARG A 44 0.91 -3.74 11.87
N PRO A 45 1.26 -4.37 13.01
CA PRO A 45 2.65 -4.56 13.40
C PRO A 45 3.40 -5.39 12.36
N LEU A 46 4.70 -5.12 12.23
CA LEU A 46 5.62 -5.95 11.45
C LEU A 46 6.19 -7.04 12.38
N GLY A 47 5.34 -8.03 12.72
CA GLY A 47 5.69 -9.11 13.64
C GLY A 47 4.97 -8.99 14.99
N SER A 48 5.68 -9.28 16.08
CA SER A 48 5.15 -9.27 17.46
C SER A 48 4.94 -7.87 18.04
N ALA A 49 5.51 -6.84 17.42
CA ALA A 49 5.47 -5.45 17.87
C ALA A 49 5.40 -4.47 16.69
N PRO A 50 5.06 -3.18 16.93
CA PRO A 50 5.21 -2.14 15.92
C PRO A 50 6.64 -2.09 15.37
N GLY A 51 6.77 -1.79 14.08
CA GLY A 51 8.09 -1.65 13.47
C GLY A 51 8.81 -0.40 13.96
N GLU A 52 10.08 -0.54 14.32
CA GLU A 52 10.98 0.57 14.62
C GLU A 52 11.68 1.07 13.35
N VAL A 53 11.92 2.38 13.25
CA VAL A 53 12.62 3.00 12.12
C VAL A 53 14.09 3.19 12.47
N VAL A 54 14.96 2.45 11.77
CA VAL A 54 16.42 2.58 11.90
C VAL A 54 16.98 3.34 10.69
N PRO A 55 17.54 4.55 10.86
CA PRO A 55 18.12 5.31 9.75
C PRO A 55 19.48 4.72 9.32
N VAL A 56 19.66 4.46 8.02
CA VAL A 56 20.90 3.92 7.44
C VAL A 56 21.34 4.79 6.27
N ARG A 57 22.64 5.11 6.20
CA ARG A 57 23.24 5.81 5.06
C ARG A 57 23.65 4.79 4.00
N LEU A 58 23.16 4.99 2.79
CA LEU A 58 23.54 4.21 1.62
C LEU A 58 24.31 5.13 0.67
N ASP A 59 25.37 4.61 0.07
CA ASP A 59 25.99 5.28 -1.06
C ASP A 59 25.04 5.30 -2.27
N PRO A 60 25.27 6.19 -3.25
CA PRO A 60 24.38 6.33 -4.40
C PRO A 60 24.23 5.06 -5.25
N GLU A 61 25.30 4.26 -5.38
CA GLU A 61 25.29 3.05 -6.21
C GLU A 61 24.43 1.97 -5.55
N LEU A 62 24.61 1.76 -4.24
CA LEU A 62 23.79 0.84 -3.47
C LEU A 62 22.32 1.27 -3.42
N ARG A 63 22.05 2.57 -3.32
CA ARG A 63 20.68 3.12 -3.38
C ARG A 63 20.02 2.82 -4.74
N ALA A 64 20.77 2.96 -5.84
CA ALA A 64 20.31 2.65 -7.18
C ALA A 64 20.03 1.14 -7.36
N ALA A 65 20.96 0.29 -6.92
CA ALA A 65 20.80 -1.17 -6.96
C ALA A 65 19.57 -1.65 -6.16
N LEU A 66 19.36 -1.10 -4.97
CA LEU A 66 18.19 -1.38 -4.15
C LEU A 66 16.88 -1.01 -4.87
N SER A 67 16.86 0.16 -5.51
CA SER A 67 15.69 0.66 -6.22
C SER A 67 15.36 -0.20 -7.45
N ALA A 68 16.39 -0.57 -8.21
CA ALA A 68 16.26 -1.47 -9.36
C ALA A 68 15.71 -2.84 -8.95
N ARG A 69 16.20 -3.41 -7.84
CA ARG A 69 15.72 -4.68 -7.31
C ARG A 69 14.27 -4.60 -6.84
N ALA A 70 13.91 -3.56 -6.09
CA ALA A 70 12.53 -3.37 -5.63
C ALA A 70 11.55 -3.26 -6.82
N GLN A 71 11.96 -2.57 -7.89
CA GLN A 71 11.15 -2.46 -9.10
C GLN A 71 11.02 -3.80 -9.84
N ALA A 72 12.09 -4.57 -9.97
CA ALA A 72 12.08 -5.89 -10.62
C ALA A 72 11.20 -6.91 -9.87
N GLU A 73 11.19 -6.85 -8.54
CA GLU A 73 10.40 -7.75 -7.68
C GLU A 73 8.99 -7.20 -7.39
N HIS A 74 8.59 -6.07 -8.00
CA HIS A 74 7.32 -5.39 -7.74
C HIS A 74 7.03 -5.15 -6.25
N THR A 75 8.08 -4.81 -5.50
CA THR A 75 8.05 -4.59 -4.05
C THR A 75 8.59 -3.20 -3.69
N ASN A 76 8.76 -2.91 -2.40
CA ASN A 76 9.37 -1.65 -1.94
C ASN A 76 10.77 -1.89 -1.37
N ALA A 77 11.55 -0.81 -1.31
CA ALA A 77 12.92 -0.82 -0.79
C ALA A 77 13.03 -1.37 0.65
N SER A 78 12.03 -1.12 1.51
CA SER A 78 12.07 -1.60 2.89
C SER A 78 11.87 -3.12 2.97
N ASP A 79 11.07 -3.71 2.09
CA ASP A 79 10.88 -5.15 2.01
C ASP A 79 12.15 -5.85 1.53
N VAL A 80 12.81 -5.32 0.50
CA VAL A 80 14.09 -5.85 0.02
C VAL A 80 15.16 -5.79 1.12
N ILE A 81 15.27 -4.65 1.84
CA ILE A 81 16.20 -4.53 2.96
C ILE A 81 15.90 -5.56 4.04
N ARG A 82 14.63 -5.72 4.45
CA ARG A 82 14.25 -6.71 5.47
C ARG A 82 14.55 -8.12 5.02
N GLN A 83 14.29 -8.46 3.77
CA GLN A 83 14.61 -9.78 3.22
C GLN A 83 16.11 -10.04 3.23
N ALA A 84 16.92 -9.06 2.81
CA ALA A 84 18.38 -9.16 2.87
C ALA A 84 18.89 -9.36 4.30
N LEU A 85 18.35 -8.62 5.27
CA LEU A 85 18.70 -8.77 6.68
C LEU A 85 18.32 -10.15 7.24
N ARG A 86 17.13 -10.65 6.92
CA ARG A 86 16.69 -12.00 7.31
C ARG A 86 17.60 -13.09 6.74
N ALA A 87 17.94 -12.98 5.46
CA ALA A 87 18.83 -13.92 4.77
C ALA A 87 20.28 -13.83 5.28
N TRP A 88 20.74 -12.65 5.68
CA TRP A 88 22.10 -12.45 6.20
C TRP A 88 22.27 -12.89 7.65
N LEU A 89 21.24 -12.71 8.47
CA LEU A 89 21.26 -13.02 9.90
C LEU A 89 20.66 -14.40 10.23
N ASP A 90 20.22 -15.17 9.22
CA ASP A 90 19.54 -16.45 9.36
C ASP A 90 18.31 -16.39 10.30
N VAL A 91 17.52 -15.32 10.19
CA VAL A 91 16.31 -15.10 11.01
C VAL A 91 15.08 -15.14 10.11
N ALA A 92 14.11 -16.00 10.45
CA ALA A 92 12.84 -16.17 9.72
C ALA A 92 11.84 -15.04 10.00
#